data_AF-A0A8S3VLI1-F1
#
_entry.id   AF-A0A8S3VLI1-F1
#
_cell.length_a   1.000
_cell.length_b   1.000
_cell.length_c   1.000
_cell.angle_alpha   90.00
_cell.angle_beta   90.00
_cell.angle_gamma   90.00
#
_symmetry.space_group_name_H-M   'P 1'
#
loop_
_entity.id
_entity.type
_entity.pdbx_description
1 polymer ?
#
loop_
_entity_poly.entity_id
_entity_poly.type
_entity_poly.pdbx_seq_one_letter_code
_entity_poly.pdbx_strand_id
1 'polypeptide(L)'
;MNIIKDEPLNSPLKSVILRLGGFHLEMSFVGGIGHLMEGSGITELLETVYAPNAVTHMTSGKVIARTETYLSKKACDDVLKDQIKSRIDNFRESHKSYRTSQLWFQYMDMIDILRRFIKAERTGNWELHLQTVKDMLPYLAASRHNLYVKSSRVYLQQMENLKTTHPEVLAFLQSGHHVIRRSDKFWAGLSSDLVIEQVLMRSL
;
A
#
# COMPACT_ATOMS: atom_id res chain seq x y z
N MET A 1 -1.54 -0.72 19.95
CA MET A 1 -1.58 0.77 19.93
C MET A 1 -2.35 1.36 21.12
N ASN A 2 -2.69 0.57 22.13
CA ASN A 2 -3.27 1.06 23.39
C ASN A 2 -2.21 1.71 24.29
N ILE A 3 -0.93 1.34 24.13
CA ILE A 3 0.20 1.85 24.91
C ILE A 3 0.16 3.40 24.98
N ILE A 4 0.30 4.13 23.88
CA ILE A 4 0.32 5.61 23.93
C ILE A 4 -1.00 6.23 24.41
N LYS A 5 -2.15 5.60 24.15
CA LYS A 5 -3.44 6.13 24.61
C LYS A 5 -3.57 6.02 26.14
N ASP A 6 -3.06 4.95 26.72
CA ASP A 6 -3.18 4.64 28.15
C ASP A 6 -2.03 5.21 28.98
N GLU A 7 -0.97 5.74 28.33
CA GLU A 7 0.13 6.42 29.03
C GLU A 7 -0.34 7.64 29.85
N PRO A 8 0.33 7.96 30.97
CA PRO A 8 0.13 9.21 31.69
C PRO A 8 0.35 10.45 30.82
N LEU A 9 -0.37 11.56 31.09
CA LEU A 9 -0.25 12.80 30.31
C LEU A 9 1.16 13.41 30.32
N ASN A 10 1.91 13.20 31.40
CA ASN A 10 3.30 13.64 31.56
C ASN A 10 4.32 12.64 30.98
N SER A 11 3.87 11.53 30.40
CA SER A 11 4.77 10.54 29.79
C SER A 11 5.40 11.13 28.53
N PRO A 12 6.73 10.98 28.34
CA PRO A 12 7.37 11.36 27.08
C PRO A 12 6.83 10.55 25.89
N LEU A 13 6.15 9.43 26.13
CA LEU A 13 5.49 8.64 25.09
C LEU A 13 4.25 9.33 24.51
N LYS A 14 3.64 10.31 25.20
CA LYS A 14 2.50 11.06 24.69
C LYS A 14 2.84 11.97 23.52
N SER A 15 4.10 12.42 23.40
CA SER A 15 4.58 13.22 22.27
C SER A 15 5.01 12.36 21.08
N VAL A 16 5.00 11.03 21.21
CA VAL A 16 5.40 10.12 20.13
C VAL A 16 4.24 9.93 19.15
N ILE A 17 4.47 10.27 17.90
CA ILE A 17 3.56 9.98 16.79
C ILE A 17 3.99 8.65 16.15
N LEU A 18 3.10 7.66 16.21
CA LEU A 18 3.35 6.35 15.63
C LEU A 18 3.07 6.37 14.13
N ARG A 19 4.03 5.90 13.35
CA ARG A 19 3.86 5.66 11.93
C ARG A 19 3.76 4.16 11.64
N LEU A 20 2.83 3.80 10.77
CA LEU A 20 2.74 2.45 10.23
C LEU A 20 3.92 2.17 9.29
N GLY A 21 4.48 0.96 9.35
CA GLY A 21 5.50 0.50 8.41
C GLY A 21 4.90 0.31 7.01
N GLY A 22 5.44 1.04 6.03
CA GLY A 22 4.89 1.06 4.67
C GLY A 22 5.12 -0.25 3.95
N PHE A 23 6.33 -0.81 4.07
CA PHE A 23 6.70 -2.07 3.40
C PHE A 23 5.92 -3.27 3.96
N HIS A 24 5.80 -3.37 5.28
CA HIS A 24 5.03 -4.46 5.89
C HIS A 24 3.53 -4.35 5.62
N LEU A 25 3.00 -3.14 5.52
CA LEU A 25 1.61 -2.93 5.07
C LEU A 25 1.43 -3.38 3.63
N GLU A 26 2.35 -3.02 2.73
CA GLU A 26 2.33 -3.44 1.32
C GLU A 26 2.35 -4.98 1.21
N MET A 27 3.28 -5.65 1.89
CA MET A 27 3.35 -7.10 1.93
C MET A 27 2.07 -7.75 2.46
N SER A 28 1.48 -7.16 3.50
CA SER A 28 0.24 -7.65 4.09
C SER A 28 -0.95 -7.48 3.15
N PHE A 29 -1.00 -6.37 2.40
CA PHE A 29 -2.03 -6.14 1.42
C PHE A 29 -1.93 -7.11 0.24
N VAL A 30 -0.72 -7.38 -0.25
CA VAL A 30 -0.50 -8.38 -1.30
C VAL A 30 -0.85 -9.79 -0.84
N GLY A 31 -0.48 -10.17 0.38
CA GLY A 31 -0.94 -11.43 0.98
C GLY A 31 -2.46 -11.50 1.08
N GLY A 32 -3.11 -10.39 1.45
CA GLY A 32 -4.57 -10.28 1.49
C GLY A 32 -5.24 -10.45 0.13
N ILE A 33 -4.64 -9.90 -0.94
CA ILE A 33 -5.08 -10.12 -2.32
C ILE A 33 -4.98 -11.61 -2.66
N GLY A 34 -3.85 -12.25 -2.37
CA GLY A 34 -3.65 -13.68 -2.62
C GLY A 34 -4.72 -14.53 -1.94
N HIS A 35 -5.02 -14.25 -0.68
CA HIS A 35 -6.07 -14.96 0.07
C HIS A 35 -7.48 -14.72 -0.49
N LEU A 36 -7.82 -13.48 -0.85
CA LEU A 36 -9.13 -13.17 -1.43
C LEU A 36 -9.34 -13.79 -2.81
N MET A 37 -8.27 -14.00 -3.56
CA MET A 37 -8.29 -14.57 -4.90
C MET A 37 -8.00 -16.08 -4.93
N GLU A 38 -7.91 -16.72 -3.77
CA GLU A 38 -7.66 -18.16 -3.66
C GLU A 38 -8.75 -18.96 -4.39
N GLY A 39 -8.36 -19.90 -5.25
CA GLY A 39 -9.28 -20.71 -6.06
C GLY A 39 -9.92 -19.98 -7.25
N SER A 40 -9.51 -18.75 -7.57
CA SER A 40 -10.04 -17.99 -8.72
C SER A 40 -9.46 -18.38 -10.08
N GLY A 41 -8.41 -19.22 -10.11
CA GLY A 41 -7.63 -19.48 -11.32
C GLY A 41 -6.50 -18.46 -11.56
N ILE A 42 -6.31 -17.47 -10.68
CA ILE A 42 -5.32 -16.42 -10.90
C ILE A 42 -3.88 -16.91 -10.77
N THR A 43 -3.62 -17.87 -9.88
CA THR A 43 -2.30 -18.49 -9.73
C THR A 43 -1.94 -19.22 -11.00
N GLU A 44 -2.86 -20.05 -11.49
CA GLU A 44 -2.73 -20.82 -12.72
C GLU A 44 -2.52 -19.90 -13.93
N LEU A 45 -3.26 -18.79 -14.00
CA LEU A 45 -3.05 -17.78 -15.05
C LEU A 45 -1.66 -17.15 -14.97
N LEU A 46 -1.21 -16.76 -13.77
CA LEU A 46 0.13 -16.18 -13.60
C LEU A 46 1.24 -17.19 -13.92
N GLU A 47 1.02 -18.48 -13.63
CA GLU A 47 1.94 -19.57 -13.94
C GLU A 47 2.09 -19.83 -15.46
N THR A 48 1.16 -19.34 -16.29
CA THR A 48 1.33 -19.35 -17.75
C THR A 48 2.42 -18.39 -18.25
N VAL A 49 2.76 -17.37 -17.44
CA VAL A 49 3.72 -16.31 -17.79
C VAL A 49 4.99 -16.41 -16.93
N TYR A 50 4.85 -16.79 -15.66
CA TYR A 50 5.92 -16.82 -14.67
C TYR A 50 6.13 -18.24 -14.13
N ALA A 51 7.35 -18.54 -13.65
CA ALA A 51 7.61 -19.83 -13.01
C ALA A 51 6.77 -20.01 -11.72
N PRO A 52 6.27 -21.22 -11.40
CA PRO A 52 5.43 -21.48 -10.22
C PRO A 52 5.99 -20.96 -8.88
N ASN A 53 7.29 -21.13 -8.67
CA ASN A 53 7.96 -20.62 -7.47
C ASN A 53 7.92 -19.08 -7.39
N ALA A 54 8.01 -18.39 -8.54
CA ALA A 54 7.90 -16.94 -8.58
C ALA A 54 6.46 -16.49 -8.25
N VAL A 55 5.45 -17.16 -8.81
CA VAL A 55 4.03 -16.86 -8.53
C VAL A 55 3.70 -17.03 -7.05
N THR A 56 4.18 -18.11 -6.42
CA THR A 56 4.01 -18.34 -4.97
C THR A 56 4.59 -17.20 -4.13
N HIS A 57 5.76 -16.67 -4.51
CA HIS A 57 6.34 -15.54 -3.81
C HIS A 57 5.60 -14.22 -4.09
N MET A 58 5.05 -14.04 -5.30
CA MET A 58 4.24 -12.86 -5.66
C MET A 58 2.94 -12.81 -4.86
N THR A 59 2.22 -13.93 -4.77
CA THR A 59 0.92 -14.01 -4.07
C THR A 59 1.06 -13.97 -2.55
N SER A 60 2.23 -14.32 -2.01
CA SER A 60 2.53 -14.19 -0.57
C SER A 60 3.12 -12.84 -0.17
N GLY A 61 3.33 -11.92 -1.12
CA GLY A 61 3.94 -10.60 -0.89
C GLY A 61 5.46 -10.62 -0.67
N LYS A 62 6.09 -11.81 -0.55
CA LYS A 62 7.52 -11.96 -0.22
C LYS A 62 8.47 -11.45 -1.31
N VAL A 63 8.00 -11.22 -2.55
CA VAL A 63 8.81 -10.65 -3.65
C VAL A 63 9.08 -9.16 -3.48
N ILE A 64 8.20 -8.44 -2.77
CA ILE A 64 8.13 -6.97 -2.77
C ILE A 64 9.46 -6.32 -2.34
N ALA A 65 10.13 -6.90 -1.34
CA ALA A 65 11.42 -6.43 -0.83
C ALA A 65 12.51 -6.32 -1.91
N ARG A 66 12.45 -7.16 -2.96
CA ARG A 66 13.44 -7.21 -4.04
C ARG A 66 13.01 -6.44 -5.29
N THR A 67 11.72 -6.13 -5.45
CA THR A 67 11.17 -5.57 -6.70
C THR A 67 10.80 -4.09 -6.63
N GLU A 68 10.65 -3.49 -5.44
CA GLU A 68 10.35 -2.05 -5.29
C GLU A 68 11.39 -1.15 -5.99
N THR A 69 12.62 -1.63 -6.19
CA THR A 69 13.68 -0.90 -6.89
C THR A 69 13.50 -0.86 -8.41
N TYR A 70 12.74 -1.79 -9.00
CA TYR A 70 12.66 -2.00 -10.46
C TYR A 70 11.40 -1.41 -11.11
N LEU A 71 10.37 -1.06 -10.33
CA LEU A 71 9.14 -0.45 -10.85
C LEU A 71 9.32 1.05 -11.12
N SER A 72 10.11 1.37 -12.13
CA SER A 72 10.27 2.73 -12.64
C SER A 72 9.86 2.83 -14.11
N LYS A 73 9.04 3.85 -14.40
CA LYS A 73 8.60 4.38 -15.72
C LYS A 73 7.40 3.70 -16.40
N LYS A 74 6.26 4.38 -16.30
CA LYS A 74 5.67 5.13 -17.43
C LYS A 74 4.56 6.06 -16.90
N ALA A 75 4.73 7.37 -17.05
CA ALA A 75 3.61 8.30 -17.02
C ALA A 75 2.92 8.20 -18.39
N CYS A 76 1.62 7.92 -18.40
CA CYS A 76 0.81 7.89 -19.62
C CYS A 76 0.06 9.22 -19.74
N ASP A 77 -0.02 9.76 -20.95
CA ASP A 77 -0.65 11.05 -21.30
C ASP A 77 -2.14 11.12 -20.88
N ASP A 78 -2.57 12.30 -20.44
CA ASP A 78 -3.87 12.49 -19.78
C ASP A 78 -5.09 12.25 -20.70
N VAL A 79 -4.99 12.51 -22.01
CA VAL A 79 -6.07 12.22 -22.98
C VAL A 79 -6.28 10.72 -23.17
N LEU A 80 -5.20 9.94 -23.15
CA LEU A 80 -5.27 8.48 -23.26
C LEU A 80 -5.92 7.87 -22.01
N LYS A 81 -5.72 8.48 -20.84
CA LYS A 81 -6.33 8.03 -19.58
C LYS A 81 -7.85 8.10 -19.60
N ASP A 82 -8.43 9.18 -20.10
CA ASP A 82 -9.90 9.36 -20.07
C ASP A 82 -10.63 8.42 -21.04
N GLN A 83 -10.06 8.20 -22.23
CA GLN A 83 -10.60 7.24 -23.20
C GLN A 83 -10.48 5.80 -22.72
N ILE A 84 -9.35 5.44 -22.09
CA ILE A 84 -9.17 4.11 -21.50
C ILE A 84 -10.13 3.92 -20.32
N LYS A 85 -10.26 4.93 -19.45
CA LYS A 85 -11.14 4.87 -18.28
C LYS A 85 -12.61 4.66 -18.69
N SER A 86 -13.11 5.48 -19.62
CA SER A 86 -14.49 5.33 -20.13
C SER A 86 -14.74 3.96 -20.78
N ARG A 87 -13.76 3.40 -21.50
CA ARG A 87 -13.88 2.03 -22.04
C ARG A 87 -13.94 0.97 -20.94
N ILE A 88 -13.11 1.09 -19.89
CA ILE A 88 -13.13 0.19 -18.74
C ILE A 88 -14.48 0.27 -18.02
N ASP A 89 -15.02 1.48 -17.82
CA ASP A 89 -16.30 1.70 -17.15
C ASP A 89 -17.47 1.10 -17.96
N ASN A 90 -17.49 1.31 -19.28
CA ASN A 90 -18.48 0.68 -20.17
C ASN A 90 -18.37 -0.85 -20.17
N PHE A 91 -17.14 -1.38 -20.17
CA PHE A 91 -16.92 -2.83 -20.09
C PHE A 91 -17.37 -3.39 -18.75
N ARG A 92 -17.12 -2.67 -17.65
CA ARG A 92 -17.61 -3.00 -16.30
C ARG A 92 -19.13 -3.03 -16.26
N GLU A 93 -19.80 -2.03 -16.83
CA GLU A 93 -21.27 -1.95 -16.88
C GLU A 93 -21.88 -3.13 -17.65
N SER A 94 -21.40 -3.38 -18.88
CA SER A 94 -21.89 -4.45 -19.75
C SER A 94 -21.70 -5.86 -19.17
N HIS A 95 -20.75 -6.04 -18.26
CA HIS A 95 -20.44 -7.33 -17.66
C HIS A 95 -20.84 -7.46 -16.19
N LYS A 96 -21.65 -6.54 -15.66
CA LYS A 96 -22.10 -6.58 -14.26
C LYS A 96 -22.85 -7.85 -13.88
N SER A 97 -23.51 -8.54 -14.81
CA SER A 97 -24.22 -9.79 -14.53
C SER A 97 -23.30 -11.00 -14.38
N TYR A 98 -22.06 -10.94 -14.87
CA TYR A 98 -21.14 -12.08 -14.87
C TYR A 98 -20.25 -12.08 -13.63
N ARG A 99 -20.43 -13.10 -12.78
CA ARG A 99 -19.66 -13.27 -11.52
C ARG A 99 -18.16 -13.31 -11.74
N THR A 100 -17.70 -14.02 -12.78
CA THR A 100 -16.26 -14.09 -13.12
C THR A 100 -15.70 -12.73 -13.50
N SER A 101 -16.43 -11.95 -14.31
CA SER A 101 -16.00 -10.60 -14.68
C SER A 101 -15.92 -9.69 -13.46
N GLN A 102 -16.91 -9.74 -12.57
CA GLN A 102 -16.89 -8.99 -11.32
C GLN A 102 -15.67 -9.34 -10.45
N LEU A 103 -15.33 -10.63 -10.34
CA LEU A 103 -14.15 -11.10 -9.61
C LEU A 103 -12.85 -10.50 -10.18
N TRP A 104 -12.69 -10.52 -11.50
CA TRP A 104 -11.52 -9.91 -12.15
C TRP A 104 -11.46 -8.39 -11.97
N PHE A 105 -12.60 -7.72 -12.01
CA PHE A 105 -12.68 -6.29 -11.72
C PHE A 105 -12.28 -5.97 -10.27
N GLN A 106 -12.70 -6.78 -9.32
CA GLN A 106 -12.30 -6.65 -7.92
C GLN A 106 -10.78 -6.85 -7.76
N TYR A 107 -10.20 -7.83 -8.45
CA TYR A 107 -8.74 -8.01 -8.49
C TYR A 107 -8.03 -6.76 -9.03
N MET A 108 -8.49 -6.22 -10.16
CA MET A 108 -7.92 -5.02 -10.76
C MET A 108 -8.02 -3.81 -9.83
N ASP A 109 -9.12 -3.66 -9.10
CA ASP A 109 -9.29 -2.59 -8.09
C ASP A 109 -8.25 -2.72 -6.97
N MET A 110 -8.01 -3.94 -6.47
CA MET A 110 -6.98 -4.19 -5.46
C MET A 110 -5.57 -3.89 -6.00
N ILE A 111 -5.26 -4.31 -7.23
CA ILE A 111 -3.96 -4.03 -7.86
C ILE A 111 -3.77 -2.53 -8.11
N ASP A 112 -4.83 -1.79 -8.46
CA ASP A 112 -4.76 -0.33 -8.60
C ASP A 112 -4.42 0.36 -7.28
N ILE A 113 -5.06 -0.06 -6.17
CA ILE A 113 -4.74 0.44 -4.82
C ILE A 113 -3.26 0.18 -4.49
N LEU A 114 -2.77 -1.03 -4.73
CA LEU A 114 -1.36 -1.38 -4.51
C LEU A 114 -0.42 -0.48 -5.32
N ARG A 115 -0.70 -0.31 -6.62
CA ARG A 115 0.11 0.55 -7.50
C ARG A 115 0.10 2.01 -7.05
N ARG A 116 -1.04 2.54 -6.60
CA ARG A 116 -1.14 3.89 -6.05
C ARG A 116 -0.37 4.05 -4.74
N PHE A 117 -0.38 3.03 -3.87
CA PHE A 117 0.40 3.03 -2.64
C PHE A 117 1.91 3.02 -2.92
N ILE A 118 2.38 2.15 -3.81
CA ILE A 118 3.78 2.13 -4.25
C ILE A 118 4.15 3.51 -4.83
N LYS A 119 3.30 4.09 -5.69
CA LYS A 119 3.52 5.45 -6.19
C LYS A 119 3.66 6.48 -5.05
N ALA A 120 2.81 6.40 -4.04
CA ALA A 120 2.88 7.30 -2.88
C ALA A 120 4.24 7.20 -2.18
N GLU A 121 4.68 5.98 -1.85
CA GLU A 121 5.97 5.74 -1.19
C GLU A 121 7.14 6.19 -2.08
N ARG A 122 7.15 5.80 -3.36
CA ARG A 122 8.25 6.12 -4.29
C ARG A 122 8.41 7.62 -4.52
N THR A 123 7.32 8.37 -4.50
CA THR A 123 7.31 9.84 -4.71
C THR A 123 7.34 10.64 -3.42
N GLY A 124 7.06 10.02 -2.28
CA GLY A 124 6.80 10.71 -1.02
C GLY A 124 5.54 11.58 -1.09
N ASN A 125 4.46 11.10 -1.71
CA ASN A 125 3.16 11.78 -1.72
C ASN A 125 2.32 11.37 -0.50
N TRP A 126 2.25 12.25 0.50
CA TRP A 126 1.62 11.93 1.79
C TRP A 126 0.10 11.75 1.71
N GLU A 127 -0.57 12.59 0.91
CA GLU A 127 -2.02 12.50 0.76
C GLU A 127 -2.42 11.20 0.05
N LEU A 128 -1.69 10.85 -1.01
CA LEU A 128 -1.90 9.58 -1.71
C LEU A 128 -1.59 8.38 -0.82
N HIS A 129 -0.57 8.47 0.04
CA HIS A 129 -0.27 7.45 1.04
C HIS A 129 -1.47 7.25 1.97
N LEU A 130 -1.97 8.31 2.62
CA LEU A 130 -3.13 8.18 3.53
C LEU A 130 -4.38 7.68 2.81
N GLN A 131 -4.66 8.16 1.60
CA GLN A 131 -5.82 7.71 0.84
C GLN A 131 -5.73 6.22 0.50
N THR A 132 -4.56 5.74 0.06
CA THR A 132 -4.39 4.33 -0.29
C THR A 132 -4.44 3.42 0.93
N VAL A 133 -3.92 3.85 2.09
CA VAL A 133 -4.08 3.12 3.36
C VAL A 133 -5.57 2.97 3.72
N LYS A 134 -6.40 4.00 3.49
CA LYS A 134 -7.86 3.92 3.67
C LYS A 134 -8.49 2.94 2.68
N ASP A 135 -8.13 3.03 1.41
CA ASP A 135 -8.66 2.17 0.34
C ASP A 135 -8.31 0.69 0.56
N MET A 136 -7.19 0.38 1.23
CA MET A 136 -6.81 -0.99 1.59
C MET A 136 -7.66 -1.60 2.71
N LEU A 137 -8.27 -0.79 3.60
CA LEU A 137 -8.93 -1.28 4.81
C LEU A 137 -10.03 -2.33 4.56
N PRO A 138 -10.96 -2.16 3.60
CA PRO A 138 -12.01 -3.15 3.34
C PRO A 138 -11.46 -4.52 2.98
N TYR A 139 -10.39 -4.55 2.17
CA TYR A 139 -9.76 -5.80 1.73
C TYR A 139 -8.92 -6.45 2.83
N LEU A 140 -8.22 -5.66 3.65
CA LEU A 140 -7.50 -6.18 4.83
C LEU A 140 -8.49 -6.80 5.85
N ALA A 141 -9.69 -6.21 5.98
CA ALA A 141 -10.74 -6.76 6.81
C ALA A 141 -11.33 -8.05 6.23
N ALA A 142 -11.62 -8.07 4.92
CA ALA A 142 -12.14 -9.24 4.23
C ALA A 142 -11.17 -10.42 4.23
N SER A 143 -9.87 -10.16 4.12
CA SER A 143 -8.80 -11.17 4.11
C SER A 143 -8.34 -11.64 5.49
N ARG A 144 -9.00 -11.20 6.58
CA ARG A 144 -8.64 -11.53 7.98
C ARG A 144 -7.26 -11.07 8.44
N HIS A 145 -6.66 -10.07 7.80
CA HIS A 145 -5.44 -9.40 8.27
C HIS A 145 -5.72 -8.43 9.44
N ASN A 146 -6.38 -8.94 10.49
CA ASN A 146 -6.98 -8.16 11.58
C ASN A 146 -5.99 -7.26 12.33
N LEU A 147 -4.72 -7.67 12.46
CA LEU A 147 -3.68 -6.86 13.10
C LEU A 147 -3.40 -5.58 12.29
N TYR A 148 -3.35 -5.69 10.97
CA TYR A 148 -3.18 -4.54 10.08
C TYR A 148 -4.45 -3.70 10.00
N VAL A 149 -5.63 -4.30 10.00
CA VAL A 149 -6.90 -3.52 10.07
C VAL A 149 -6.93 -2.63 11.31
N LYS A 150 -6.63 -3.21 12.49
CA LYS A 150 -6.62 -2.46 13.76
C LYS A 150 -5.55 -1.37 13.74
N SER A 151 -4.34 -1.70 13.33
CA SER A 151 -3.20 -0.77 13.33
C SER A 151 -3.40 0.36 12.32
N SER A 152 -3.81 0.04 11.09
CA SER A 152 -4.11 1.02 10.03
C SER A 152 -5.26 1.95 10.41
N ARG A 153 -6.32 1.45 11.05
CA ARG A 153 -7.43 2.29 11.50
C ARG A 153 -7.00 3.32 12.54
N VAL A 154 -6.23 2.89 13.55
CA VAL A 154 -5.73 3.82 14.58
C VAL A 154 -4.72 4.79 14.00
N TYR A 155 -3.83 4.32 13.13
CA TYR A 155 -2.88 5.14 12.39
C TYR A 155 -3.61 6.25 11.60
N LEU A 156 -4.60 5.90 10.77
CA LEU A 156 -5.38 6.85 9.99
C LEU A 156 -6.05 7.91 10.86
N GLN A 157 -6.69 7.49 11.96
CA GLN A 157 -7.31 8.42 12.89
C GLN A 157 -6.29 9.41 13.47
N GLN A 158 -5.09 8.95 13.83
CA GLN A 158 -4.03 9.84 14.32
C GLN A 158 -3.53 10.78 13.23
N MET A 159 -3.26 10.26 12.03
CA MET A 159 -2.71 11.03 10.92
C MET A 159 -3.68 12.13 10.44
N GLU A 160 -4.98 11.86 10.40
CA GLU A 160 -6.01 12.86 10.05
C GLU A 160 -6.11 14.00 11.07
N ASN A 161 -5.85 13.69 12.34
CA ASN A 161 -5.89 14.67 13.42
C ASN A 161 -4.56 15.45 13.56
N LEU A 162 -3.53 15.19 12.75
CA LEU A 162 -2.28 15.94 12.82
C LEU A 162 -2.47 17.42 12.50
N LYS A 163 -3.43 17.78 11.65
CA LYS A 163 -3.70 19.18 11.31
C LYS A 163 -4.03 20.03 12.54
N THR A 164 -4.70 19.45 13.53
CA THR A 164 -5.11 20.13 14.76
C THR A 164 -4.14 19.88 15.90
N THR A 165 -3.51 18.71 15.96
CA THR A 165 -2.66 18.33 17.09
C THR A 165 -1.19 18.68 16.90
N HIS A 166 -0.64 18.54 15.69
CA HIS A 166 0.79 18.70 15.37
C HIS A 166 0.99 19.20 13.92
N PRO A 167 0.59 20.44 13.60
CA PRO A 167 0.63 20.98 12.23
C PRO A 167 2.04 20.99 11.63
N GLU A 168 3.08 21.17 12.45
CA GLU A 168 4.48 21.12 12.04
C GLU A 168 4.89 19.72 11.54
N VAL A 169 4.41 18.66 12.20
CA VAL A 169 4.64 17.28 11.78
C VAL A 169 3.89 16.99 10.48
N LEU A 170 2.66 17.48 10.36
CA LEU A 170 1.92 17.37 9.10
C LEU A 170 2.67 18.03 7.93
N ALA A 171 3.20 19.24 8.12
CA ALA A 171 4.00 19.93 7.10
C ALA A 171 5.27 19.15 6.72
N PHE A 172 5.93 18.53 7.70
CA PHE A 172 7.08 17.65 7.46
C PHE A 172 6.72 16.41 6.62
N LEU A 173 5.58 15.78 6.91
CA LEU A 173 5.10 14.61 6.17
C LEU A 173 4.67 14.97 4.75
N GLN A 174 3.96 16.11 4.59
CA GLN A 174 3.50 16.64 3.30
C GLN A 174 4.64 17.06 2.38
N SER A 175 5.77 17.51 2.93
CA SER A 175 7.00 17.74 2.16
C SER A 175 7.72 16.45 1.74
N GLY A 176 7.12 15.29 2.01
CA GLY A 176 7.58 13.99 1.51
C GLY A 176 8.63 13.33 2.38
N HIS A 177 8.80 13.77 3.62
CA HIS A 177 9.75 13.17 4.59
C HIS A 177 9.19 11.93 5.31
N HIS A 178 8.01 11.45 4.91
CA HIS A 178 7.55 10.14 5.34
C HIS A 178 8.27 8.99 4.62
N VAL A 179 9.06 9.28 3.58
CA VAL A 179 9.89 8.27 2.91
C VAL A 179 11.36 8.62 2.99
N ILE A 180 12.20 7.59 2.97
CA ILE A 180 13.65 7.73 2.99
C ILE A 180 14.16 7.74 1.56
N ARG A 181 15.04 8.70 1.25
CA ARG A 181 15.71 8.79 -0.05
C ARG A 181 17.22 8.68 0.14
N ARG A 182 17.89 7.92 -0.74
CA ARG A 182 19.37 7.86 -0.82
C ARG A 182 19.95 8.69 -1.96
N SER A 183 19.08 9.29 -2.77
CA SER A 183 19.43 10.11 -3.93
C SER A 183 18.29 11.10 -4.21
N ASP A 184 18.58 12.19 -4.91
CA ASP A 184 17.61 13.24 -5.24
C ASP A 184 16.64 12.85 -6.37
N LYS A 185 16.65 11.59 -6.81
CA LYS A 185 15.72 11.10 -7.82
C LYS A 185 14.29 11.10 -7.29
N PHE A 186 13.37 11.74 -8.01
CA PHE A 186 11.96 11.90 -7.63
C PHE A 186 11.27 10.58 -7.23
N TRP A 187 11.55 9.49 -7.96
CA TRP A 187 10.92 8.16 -7.76
C TRP A 187 11.76 7.21 -6.90
N ALA A 188 12.64 7.73 -6.02
CA ALA A 188 13.57 6.93 -5.22
C ALA A 188 13.20 6.81 -3.74
N GLY A 189 11.99 7.21 -3.34
CA GLY A 189 11.50 7.04 -1.98
C GLY A 189 11.38 5.57 -1.57
N LEU A 190 11.81 5.23 -0.36
CA LEU A 190 11.68 3.91 0.24
C LEU A 190 10.97 4.06 1.59
N SER A 191 10.15 3.07 1.94
CA SER A 191 9.53 3.00 3.25
C SER A 191 10.60 2.86 4.34
N SER A 192 10.33 3.43 5.52
CA SER A 192 11.32 3.48 6.59
C SER A 192 11.67 2.10 7.14
N ASP A 193 10.67 1.24 7.30
CA ASP A 193 10.82 -0.12 7.81
C ASP A 193 11.61 -1.01 6.86
N LEU A 194 11.45 -0.84 5.54
CA LEU A 194 12.31 -1.53 4.56
C LEU A 194 13.77 -1.12 4.70
N VAL A 195 14.05 0.19 4.84
CA VAL A 195 15.43 0.66 4.99
C VAL A 195 16.04 0.14 6.29
N ILE A 196 15.30 0.16 7.39
CA ILE A 196 15.76 -0.39 8.67
C ILE A 196 16.10 -1.88 8.51
N GLU A 197 15.21 -2.67 7.92
CA GLU A 197 15.42 -4.10 7.72
C GLU A 197 16.64 -4.38 6.81
N GLN A 198 16.72 -3.69 5.67
CA GLN A 198 17.71 -3.98 4.63
C GLN A 198 19.09 -3.37 4.90
N VAL A 199 19.17 -2.30 5.69
CA VAL A 199 20.44 -1.60 5.98
C VAL A 199 20.90 -1.86 7.39
N LEU A 200 20.04 -1.63 8.37
CA LEU A 200 20.43 -1.67 9.78
C LEU A 200 20.42 -3.10 10.32
N MET A 201 19.38 -3.89 10.03
CA MET A 201 19.28 -5.24 10.58
C MET A 201 20.11 -6.27 9.82
N ARG A 202 20.33 -6.11 8.52
CA ARG A 202 21.19 -7.02 7.72
C ARG A 202 22.69 -6.80 7.89
N SER A 203 23.11 -5.68 8.48
CA SER A 203 24.52 -5.38 8.75
C SER A 203 24.99 -5.80 10.14
N LEU A 204 24.08 -6.36 10.94
CA LEU A 204 24.34 -7.00 12.24
C LEU A 204 24.40 -8.52 12.06
#